data_AF-A0A931UBQ6-F1
#
_entry.id   AF-A0A931UBQ6-F1
#
_cell.length_a   1.000
_cell.length_b   1.000
_cell.length_c   1.000
_cell.angle_alpha   90.00
_cell.angle_beta   90.00
_cell.angle_gamma   90.00
#
_symmetry.space_group_name_H-M   'P 1'
#
loop_
_entity.id
_entity.type
_entity.pdbx_description
1 polymer ?
#
loop_
_entity_poly.entity_id
_entity_poly.type
_entity_poly.pdbx_seq_one_letter_code
_entity_poly.pdbx_strand_id
1 'polypeptide(L)'
;MAAGTKEEGKYDASSLIEGQFEPGSRGRVLRNLLGIKRKREMDQVEARELRRALDELIRTYDQQHRFTPCRFPSSAEVVKAIALVHTELMLIHPFREGNGRVGRLLAVLMGLQGGLPPLDFGNIKGRKRQEYFAAVRAGMDRDYEPMEKVFSDVIGRTLGARARQAVR
;
A
#
# COMPACT_ATOMS: atom_id res chain seq x y z
N MET A 1 17.26 11.36 16.63
CA MET A 1 17.81 10.23 17.42
C MET A 1 16.70 9.71 18.31
N ALA A 2 16.10 8.58 17.94
CA ALA A 2 15.46 7.68 18.87
C ALA A 2 16.15 6.34 18.62
N ALA A 3 17.00 5.96 19.56
CA ALA A 3 17.78 4.74 19.57
C ALA A 3 16.87 3.55 19.88
N GLY A 4 17.35 2.36 19.51
CA GLY A 4 16.53 1.18 19.32
C GLY A 4 15.92 0.59 20.58
N THR A 5 14.89 -0.22 20.34
CA THR A 5 14.76 -1.52 20.99
C THR A 5 14.82 -2.58 19.89
N LYS A 6 15.91 -3.34 19.88
CA LYS A 6 15.94 -4.66 19.27
C LYS A 6 14.94 -5.52 20.04
N GLU A 7 13.84 -5.93 19.43
CA GLU A 7 13.13 -7.12 19.91
C GLU A 7 13.91 -8.36 19.43
N GLU A 8 14.96 -8.72 20.18
CA GLU A 8 15.56 -10.06 20.13
C GLU A 8 14.53 -11.05 20.70
N GLY A 9 13.64 -11.58 19.86
CA GLY A 9 12.62 -12.52 20.34
C GLY A 9 11.45 -12.91 19.43
N LYS A 10 11.50 -12.71 18.12
CA LYS A 10 10.48 -13.26 17.19
C LYS A 10 11.19 -13.87 15.97
N TYR A 11 11.22 -15.21 15.95
CA TYR A 11 11.73 -16.11 14.90
C TYR A 11 12.98 -15.63 14.14
N ASP A 12 14.13 -16.27 14.39
CA ASP A 12 15.33 -16.06 13.58
C ASP A 12 15.12 -16.55 12.13
N ALA A 13 14.69 -15.62 11.28
CA ALA A 13 14.48 -15.83 9.85
C ALA A 13 15.79 -15.70 9.03
N SER A 14 16.95 -15.55 9.66
CA SER A 14 18.23 -15.42 8.93
C SER A 14 18.58 -16.69 8.13
N SER A 15 18.08 -17.84 8.58
CA SER A 15 18.18 -19.13 7.90
C SER A 15 17.29 -19.23 6.64
N LEU A 16 16.24 -18.42 6.56
CA LEU A 16 15.29 -18.41 5.45
C LEU A 16 15.76 -17.48 4.33
N ILE A 17 15.40 -17.79 3.08
CA ILE A 17 15.81 -16.99 1.92
C ILE A 17 15.27 -15.56 2.00
N GLU A 18 14.09 -15.41 2.60
CA GLU A 18 13.42 -14.14 2.86
C GLU A 18 14.24 -13.24 3.79
N GLY A 19 15.03 -13.80 4.72
CA GLY A 19 15.89 -13.03 5.61
C GLY A 19 17.21 -12.56 4.99
N GLN A 20 17.57 -13.07 3.80
CA GLN A 20 18.89 -12.92 3.22
C GLN A 20 19.01 -11.73 2.26
N PHE A 21 20.24 -11.27 2.07
CA PHE A 21 20.59 -10.22 1.12
C PHE A 21 21.29 -10.83 -0.10
N GLU A 22 21.12 -10.20 -1.25
CA GLU A 22 21.77 -10.65 -2.49
C GLU A 22 23.30 -10.52 -2.36
N PRO A 23 24.08 -11.59 -2.63
CA PRO A 23 25.54 -11.53 -2.59
C PRO A 23 26.12 -10.41 -3.44
N GLY A 24 26.97 -9.56 -2.85
CA GLY A 24 27.55 -8.39 -3.51
C GLY A 24 26.67 -7.13 -3.49
N SER A 25 25.47 -7.16 -2.89
CA SER A 25 24.61 -5.97 -2.72
C SER A 25 25.08 -5.01 -1.61
N ARG A 26 26.01 -5.46 -0.75
CA ARG A 26 26.40 -4.79 0.50
C ARG A 26 25.24 -4.60 1.48
N GLY A 27 24.33 -5.58 1.54
CA GLY A 27 23.16 -5.55 2.42
C GLY A 27 22.08 -4.55 2.01
N ARG A 28 22.09 -4.10 0.74
CA ARG A 28 21.15 -3.07 0.24
C ARG A 28 19.97 -3.63 -0.54
N VAL A 29 20.07 -4.88 -0.98
CA VAL A 29 19.04 -5.53 -1.80
C VAL A 29 18.79 -6.92 -1.22
N LEU A 30 17.52 -7.23 -0.97
CA LEU A 30 17.12 -8.57 -0.55
C LEU A 30 17.43 -9.58 -1.64
N ARG A 31 17.68 -10.83 -1.22
CA ARG A 31 17.91 -11.92 -2.17
C ARG A 31 16.73 -12.02 -3.12
N ASN A 32 17.00 -12.09 -4.42
CA ASN A 32 15.96 -12.01 -5.44
C ASN A 32 16.25 -12.92 -6.63
N LEU A 33 15.17 -13.31 -7.34
CA LEU A 33 15.25 -14.25 -8.46
C LEU A 33 16.01 -13.70 -9.68
N LEU A 34 16.17 -12.38 -9.76
CA LEU A 34 16.84 -11.70 -10.88
C LEU A 34 18.34 -11.46 -10.61
N GLY A 35 18.84 -11.83 -9.43
CA GLY A 35 20.24 -11.59 -9.04
C GLY A 35 20.63 -10.11 -9.00
N ILE A 36 19.66 -9.20 -8.87
CA ILE A 36 19.90 -7.76 -8.86
C ILE A 36 20.63 -7.37 -7.57
N LYS A 37 21.80 -6.74 -7.72
CA LYS A 37 22.66 -6.34 -6.59
C LYS A 37 22.60 -4.85 -6.28
N ARG A 38 22.16 -4.04 -7.24
CA ARG A 38 22.15 -2.57 -7.13
C ARG A 38 20.76 -2.09 -6.72
N LYS A 39 20.69 -1.33 -5.61
CA LYS A 39 19.41 -0.80 -5.11
C LYS A 39 18.67 0.05 -6.15
N ARG A 40 19.36 0.93 -6.87
CA ARG A 40 18.76 1.75 -7.94
C ARG A 40 18.12 0.90 -9.04
N GLU A 41 18.73 -0.22 -9.39
CA GLU A 41 18.21 -1.13 -10.42
C GLU A 41 16.98 -1.88 -9.88
N MET A 42 17.04 -2.36 -8.63
CA MET A 42 15.89 -2.96 -7.96
C MET A 42 14.71 -1.99 -7.92
N ASP A 43 14.94 -0.74 -7.50
CA ASP A 43 13.89 0.29 -7.43
C ASP A 43 13.21 0.52 -8.79
N GLN A 44 13.98 0.50 -9.88
CA GLN A 44 13.46 0.68 -11.24
C GLN A 44 12.62 -0.52 -11.70
N VAL A 45 13.08 -1.74 -11.41
CA VAL A 45 12.34 -2.96 -11.73
C VAL A 45 11.05 -3.02 -10.92
N GLU A 46 11.13 -2.78 -9.61
CA GLU A 46 9.96 -2.75 -8.73
C GLU A 46 8.93 -1.70 -9.16
N ALA A 47 9.37 -0.51 -9.58
CA ALA A 47 8.46 0.53 -10.07
C ALA A 47 7.75 0.09 -11.36
N ARG A 48 8.46 -0.58 -12.28
CA ARG A 48 7.90 -1.08 -13.54
C ARG A 48 6.90 -2.21 -13.29
N GLU A 49 7.26 -3.19 -12.49
CA GLU A 49 6.38 -4.32 -12.19
C GLU A 49 5.17 -3.89 -11.37
N LEU A 50 5.32 -2.91 -10.47
CA LEU A 50 4.17 -2.32 -9.77
C LEU A 50 3.19 -1.67 -10.74
N ARG A 51 3.69 -0.97 -11.77
CA ARG A 51 2.83 -0.36 -12.79
C ARG A 51 2.11 -1.43 -13.61
N ARG A 52 2.84 -2.46 -14.05
CA ARG A 52 2.26 -3.59 -14.78
C ARG A 52 1.17 -4.30 -13.96
N ALA A 53 1.44 -4.60 -12.70
CA ALA A 53 0.50 -5.27 -11.80
C ALA A 53 -0.77 -4.41 -11.58
N LEU A 54 -0.62 -3.10 -11.46
CA LEU A 54 -1.76 -2.18 -11.35
C LEU A 54 -2.61 -2.20 -12.63
N ASP A 55 -1.97 -2.12 -13.80
CA ASP A 55 -2.67 -2.12 -15.08
C ASP A 55 -3.43 -3.46 -15.31
N GLU A 56 -2.84 -4.58 -14.93
CA GLU A 56 -3.45 -5.92 -14.99
C GLU A 56 -4.64 -6.05 -14.03
N LEU A 57 -4.49 -5.56 -12.80
CA LEU A 57 -5.54 -5.56 -11.78
C LEU A 57 -6.76 -4.77 -12.25
N ILE A 58 -6.56 -3.58 -12.82
CA ILE A 58 -7.63 -2.73 -13.36
C ILE A 58 -8.42 -3.45 -14.46
N ARG A 59 -7.73 -4.17 -15.36
CA ARG A 59 -8.38 -4.88 -16.47
C ARG A 59 -9.14 -6.13 -16.05
N THR A 60 -8.68 -6.79 -14.99
CA THR A 60 -9.19 -8.12 -14.60
C THR A 60 -10.32 -8.02 -13.57
N TYR A 61 -10.24 -7.02 -12.69
CA TYR A 61 -11.10 -6.89 -11.51
C TYR A 61 -11.83 -5.54 -11.44
N ASP A 62 -12.33 -5.09 -12.57
CA ASP A 62 -13.19 -3.91 -12.65
C ASP A 62 -14.51 -4.07 -11.86
N GLN A 63 -15.39 -3.08 -11.97
CA GLN A 63 -16.68 -3.04 -11.28
C GLN A 63 -17.63 -4.18 -11.68
N GLN A 64 -17.36 -4.85 -12.79
CA GLN A 64 -18.19 -5.91 -13.35
C GLN A 64 -17.73 -7.29 -12.87
N HIS A 65 -16.62 -7.39 -12.13
CA HIS A 65 -16.08 -8.67 -11.67
C HIS A 65 -17.04 -9.42 -10.72
N ARG A 66 -17.26 -10.72 -11.01
CA ARG A 66 -18.33 -11.59 -10.47
C ARG A 66 -18.26 -11.83 -8.95
N PHE A 67 -17.09 -11.91 -8.36
CA PHE A 67 -16.90 -12.18 -6.93
C PHE A 67 -16.55 -10.90 -6.18
N THR A 68 -17.46 -9.92 -6.18
CA THR A 68 -17.12 -8.52 -5.89
C THR A 68 -16.86 -8.25 -4.41
N PRO A 69 -15.62 -7.95 -4.00
CA PRO A 69 -15.36 -7.24 -2.76
C PRO A 69 -15.70 -5.75 -2.95
N CYS A 70 -16.22 -5.08 -1.93
CA CYS A 70 -16.41 -3.61 -1.91
C CYS A 70 -17.46 -2.99 -2.87
N ARG A 71 -18.70 -3.50 -2.87
CA ARG A 71 -19.88 -2.81 -3.45
C ARG A 71 -20.68 -2.07 -2.37
N PHE A 72 -20.26 -0.86 -2.02
CA PHE A 72 -20.99 -0.03 -1.05
C PHE A 72 -21.76 1.10 -1.75
N PRO A 73 -22.93 1.51 -1.23
CA PRO A 73 -23.79 2.48 -1.91
C PRO A 73 -23.26 3.92 -1.80
N SER A 74 -22.32 4.20 -0.90
CA SER A 74 -21.75 5.53 -0.70
C SER A 74 -20.22 5.55 -0.68
N SER A 75 -19.61 6.65 -1.14
CA SER A 75 -18.17 6.86 -1.04
C SER A 75 -17.66 6.83 0.40
N ALA A 76 -18.50 7.22 1.38
CA ALA A 76 -18.15 7.17 2.80
C ALA A 76 -18.00 5.73 3.30
N GLU A 77 -18.87 4.82 2.88
CA GLU A 77 -18.75 3.39 3.23
C GLU A 77 -17.57 2.73 2.51
N VAL A 78 -17.29 3.14 1.25
CA VAL A 78 -16.06 2.71 0.54
C VAL A 78 -14.81 3.17 1.30
N VAL A 79 -14.76 4.42 1.76
CA VAL A 79 -13.67 4.94 2.60
C VAL A 79 -13.49 4.09 3.86
N LYS A 80 -14.58 3.82 4.58
CA LYS A 80 -14.55 3.03 5.81
C LYS A 80 -14.02 1.61 5.57
N ALA A 81 -14.50 0.95 4.52
CA ALA A 81 -14.04 -0.38 4.15
C ALA A 81 -12.54 -0.40 3.81
N ILE A 82 -12.09 0.55 2.98
CA ILE A 82 -10.67 0.68 2.63
C ILE A 82 -9.82 0.95 3.88
N ALA A 83 -10.25 1.87 4.75
CA ALA A 83 -9.52 2.25 5.96
C ALA A 83 -9.33 1.06 6.90
N LEU A 84 -10.39 0.30 7.16
CA LEU A 84 -10.34 -0.90 8.01
C LEU A 84 -9.39 -1.94 7.40
N VAL A 85 -9.65 -2.38 6.16
CA VAL A 85 -8.87 -3.43 5.51
C VAL A 85 -7.40 -3.06 5.38
N HIS A 86 -7.10 -1.81 5.01
CA HIS A 86 -5.73 -1.34 4.86
C HIS A 86 -5.01 -1.30 6.21
N THR A 87 -5.68 -0.83 7.26
CA THR A 87 -5.11 -0.79 8.62
C THR A 87 -4.79 -2.19 9.10
N GLU A 88 -5.74 -3.13 9.03
CA GLU A 88 -5.54 -4.52 9.43
C GLU A 88 -4.39 -5.18 8.66
N LEU A 89 -4.30 -4.96 7.33
CA LEU A 89 -3.18 -5.47 6.54
C LEU A 89 -1.83 -4.89 6.99
N MET A 90 -1.78 -3.61 7.37
CA MET A 90 -0.55 -2.99 7.87
C MET A 90 -0.15 -3.49 9.25
N LEU A 91 -1.13 -3.84 10.09
CA LEU A 91 -0.90 -4.42 11.42
C LEU A 91 -0.42 -5.86 11.34
N ILE A 92 -1.03 -6.69 10.49
CA ILE A 92 -0.59 -8.07 10.23
C ILE A 92 0.82 -8.07 9.63
N HIS A 93 1.10 -7.13 8.72
CA HIS A 93 2.41 -6.95 8.08
C HIS A 93 3.00 -8.24 7.48
N PRO A 94 2.27 -8.95 6.60
CA PRO A 94 2.55 -10.35 6.25
C PRO A 94 3.83 -10.57 5.42
N PHE A 95 4.38 -9.52 4.80
CA PHE A 95 5.59 -9.63 3.99
C PHE A 95 6.78 -8.95 4.68
N ARG A 96 8.00 -9.37 4.33
CA ARG A 96 9.21 -8.65 4.78
C ARG A 96 9.34 -7.26 4.15
N GLU A 97 9.01 -7.16 2.85
CA GLU A 97 9.02 -5.90 2.10
C GLU A 97 7.80 -5.86 1.19
N GLY A 98 7.33 -4.64 0.89
CA GLY A 98 6.24 -4.45 -0.07
C GLY A 98 4.84 -4.36 0.53
N ASN A 99 4.65 -4.47 1.85
CA ASN A 99 3.34 -4.33 2.49
C ASN A 99 2.62 -3.04 2.06
N GLY A 100 3.32 -1.89 2.10
CA GLY A 100 2.73 -0.63 1.63
C GLY A 100 2.37 -0.61 0.14
N ARG A 101 3.05 -1.37 -0.72
CA ARG A 101 2.69 -1.52 -2.14
C ARG A 101 1.42 -2.35 -2.29
N VAL A 102 1.38 -3.52 -1.64
CA VAL A 102 0.21 -4.42 -1.66
C VAL A 102 -1.01 -3.71 -1.07
N GLY A 103 -0.87 -3.03 0.06
CA GLY A 103 -1.97 -2.28 0.68
C GLY A 103 -2.51 -1.16 -0.20
N ARG A 104 -1.66 -0.48 -0.98
CA ARG A 104 -2.13 0.50 -1.97
C ARG A 104 -2.81 -0.15 -3.17
N LEU A 105 -2.27 -1.24 -3.70
CA LEU A 105 -2.90 -1.98 -4.80
C LEU A 105 -4.29 -2.47 -4.40
N LEU A 106 -4.42 -3.01 -3.18
CA LEU A 106 -5.71 -3.45 -2.64
C LEU A 106 -6.68 -2.28 -2.43
N ALA A 107 -6.20 -1.15 -1.89
CA ALA A 107 -7.03 0.05 -1.76
C ALA A 107 -7.51 0.58 -3.12
N VAL A 108 -6.66 0.55 -4.16
CA VAL A 108 -7.07 0.93 -5.52
C VAL A 108 -8.12 -0.04 -6.06
N LEU A 109 -7.94 -1.35 -5.87
CA LEU A 109 -8.92 -2.35 -6.27
C LEU A 109 -10.30 -2.10 -5.63
N MET A 110 -10.32 -1.93 -4.31
CA MET A 110 -11.54 -1.67 -3.55
C MET A 110 -12.19 -0.35 -3.99
N GLY A 111 -11.39 0.69 -4.25
CA GLY A 111 -11.87 1.95 -4.79
C GLY A 111 -12.54 1.77 -6.15
N LEU A 112 -11.89 1.05 -7.07
CA LEU A 112 -12.43 0.75 -8.40
C LEU A 112 -13.76 0.03 -8.30
N GLN A 113 -13.83 -1.03 -7.48
CA GLN A 113 -15.05 -1.82 -7.24
C GLN A 113 -16.17 -0.98 -6.62
N GLY A 114 -15.81 0.00 -5.79
CA GLY A 114 -16.73 0.97 -5.19
C GLY A 114 -17.09 2.16 -6.09
N GLY A 115 -16.81 2.13 -7.39
CA GLY A 115 -17.18 3.22 -8.30
C GLY A 115 -16.12 4.32 -8.49
N LEU A 116 -15.02 4.28 -7.76
CA LEU A 116 -14.02 5.34 -7.73
C LEU A 116 -12.97 5.16 -8.83
N PRO A 117 -12.37 6.25 -9.35
CA PRO A 117 -11.17 6.16 -10.19
C PRO A 117 -9.95 5.62 -9.41
N PRO A 118 -8.88 5.17 -10.09
CA PRO A 118 -7.62 4.78 -9.44
C PRO A 118 -7.12 5.87 -8.48
N LEU A 119 -6.88 5.49 -7.23
CA LEU A 119 -6.56 6.41 -6.14
C LEU A 119 -5.17 7.05 -6.29
N ASP A 120 -5.10 8.37 -6.08
CA ASP A 120 -3.84 9.15 -6.11
C ASP A 120 -3.27 9.35 -4.70
N PHE A 121 -2.24 8.57 -4.38
CA PHE A 121 -1.48 8.65 -3.12
C PHE A 121 -0.35 9.70 -3.13
N GLY A 122 -0.25 10.53 -4.16
CA GLY A 122 0.87 11.46 -4.36
C GLY A 122 1.07 12.49 -3.24
N ASN A 123 0.03 12.73 -2.41
CA ASN A 123 0.05 13.62 -1.25
C ASN A 123 0.56 12.96 0.05
N ILE A 124 0.76 11.64 0.10
CA ILE A 124 1.24 10.94 1.29
C ILE A 124 2.76 11.12 1.43
N LYS A 125 3.17 12.34 1.80
CA LYS A 125 4.55 12.78 1.99
C LYS A 125 4.65 13.69 3.22
N GLY A 126 5.86 13.86 3.76
CA GLY A 126 6.12 14.79 4.87
C GLY A 126 5.15 14.57 6.04
N ARG A 127 4.43 15.62 6.44
CA ARG A 127 3.43 15.59 7.52
C ARG A 127 2.32 14.55 7.28
N LYS A 128 1.77 14.46 6.07
CA LYS A 128 0.71 13.48 5.72
C LYS A 128 1.18 12.03 5.87
N ARG A 129 2.47 11.77 5.64
CA ARG A 129 3.08 10.45 5.92
C ARG A 129 3.16 10.16 7.42
N GLN A 130 3.43 11.16 8.25
CA GLN A 130 3.41 11.01 9.71
C GLN A 130 2.00 10.75 10.22
N GLU A 131 1.01 11.48 9.70
CA GLU A 131 -0.42 11.28 9.97
C GLU A 131 -0.86 9.86 9.59
N TYR A 132 -0.46 9.35 8.43
CA TYR A 132 -0.69 7.97 8.04
C TYR A 132 -0.13 6.95 9.04
N PHE A 133 1.11 7.12 9.51
CA PHE A 133 1.67 6.19 10.50
C PHE A 133 0.99 6.31 11.87
N ALA A 134 0.53 7.49 12.24
CA ALA A 134 -0.28 7.66 13.45
C ALA A 134 -1.61 6.93 13.31
N ALA A 135 -2.24 6.97 12.13
CA ALA A 135 -3.46 6.25 11.84
C ALA A 135 -3.28 4.72 11.90
N VAL A 136 -2.17 4.19 11.37
CA VAL A 136 -1.87 2.75 11.53
C VAL A 136 -1.73 2.37 13.02
N ARG A 137 -1.07 3.21 13.83
CA ARG A 137 -0.92 2.95 15.28
C ARG A 137 -2.25 2.98 16.02
N ALA A 138 -3.15 3.91 15.70
CA ALA A 138 -4.49 3.97 16.30
C ALA A 138 -5.30 2.69 16.03
N GLY A 139 -5.06 2.03 14.90
CA GLY A 139 -5.66 0.73 14.57
C GLY A 139 -5.37 -0.39 15.56
N MET A 140 -4.30 -0.30 16.37
CA MET A 140 -4.04 -1.27 17.45
C MET A 140 -5.21 -1.33 18.45
N ASP A 141 -5.87 -0.20 18.68
CA ASP A 141 -7.05 -0.08 19.53
C ASP A 141 -8.37 -0.18 18.74
N ARG A 142 -8.29 -0.63 17.48
CA ARG A 142 -9.40 -0.65 16.51
C ARG A 142 -10.02 0.73 16.24
N ASP A 143 -9.26 1.79 16.48
CA ASP A 143 -9.62 3.13 16.04
C ASP A 143 -9.19 3.35 14.58
N TYR A 144 -10.15 3.20 13.67
CA TYR A 144 -9.94 3.38 12.23
C TYR A 144 -10.27 4.80 11.75
N GLU A 145 -10.86 5.66 12.58
CA GLU A 145 -11.28 7.02 12.19
C GLU A 145 -10.10 7.87 11.64
N PRO A 146 -8.89 7.80 12.21
CA PRO A 146 -7.73 8.47 11.63
C PRO A 146 -7.40 7.99 10.22
N MET A 147 -7.57 6.70 9.93
CA MET A 147 -7.29 6.13 8.61
C MET A 147 -8.40 6.48 7.62
N GLU A 148 -9.66 6.55 8.07
CA GLU A 148 -10.79 7.06 7.27
C GLU A 148 -10.52 8.50 6.79
N LYS A 149 -9.97 9.37 7.66
CA LYS A 149 -9.55 10.74 7.28
C LYS A 149 -8.46 10.73 6.21
N VAL A 150 -7.45 9.86 6.35
CA VAL A 150 -6.39 9.71 5.34
C VAL A 150 -6.95 9.29 3.98
N PHE A 151 -7.83 8.29 3.93
CA PHE A 151 -8.43 7.84 2.68
C PHE A 151 -9.43 8.84 2.10
N SER A 152 -10.14 9.59 2.94
CA SER A 152 -10.99 10.70 2.50
C SER A 152 -10.18 11.76 1.75
N ASP A 153 -9.01 12.14 2.27
CA ASP A 153 -8.10 13.09 1.62
C ASP A 153 -7.57 12.55 0.28
N VAL A 154 -7.19 11.27 0.23
CA VAL A 154 -6.72 10.60 -0.99
C VAL A 154 -7.82 10.59 -2.06
N ILE A 155 -9.05 10.21 -1.69
CA ILE A 155 -10.18 10.17 -2.61
C ILE A 155 -10.57 11.57 -3.08
N GLY A 156 -10.66 12.55 -2.17
CA GLY A 156 -10.94 13.94 -2.51
C GLY A 156 -9.92 14.52 -3.50
N ARG A 157 -8.62 14.25 -3.28
CA ARG A 157 -7.56 14.61 -4.23
C ARG A 157 -7.76 13.95 -5.59
N THR A 158 -8.09 12.66 -5.61
CA THR A 158 -8.26 11.86 -6.83
C THR A 158 -9.38 12.43 -7.70
N LEU A 159 -10.54 12.70 -7.09
CA LEU A 159 -11.70 13.27 -7.77
C LEU A 159 -11.40 14.69 -8.28
N GLY A 160 -10.72 15.52 -7.48
CA GLY A 160 -10.32 16.86 -7.89
C GLY A 160 -9.32 16.87 -9.06
N ALA A 161 -8.40 15.90 -9.13
CA ALA A 161 -7.46 15.78 -10.24
C ALA A 161 -8.15 15.37 -11.55
N ARG A 162 -9.12 14.45 -11.48
CA ARG A 162 -9.94 14.01 -12.61
C ARG A 162 -10.80 15.14 -13.17
N ALA A 163 -11.45 15.92 -12.31
CA ALA A 163 -12.26 17.06 -12.74
C ALA A 163 -11.44 18.08 -13.56
N ARG A 164 -10.20 18.37 -13.16
CA ARG A 164 -9.30 19.28 -13.90
C ARG A 164 -8.83 18.74 -15.25
N GLN A 165 -8.80 17.41 -15.43
CA GLN A 165 -8.43 16.77 -16.68
C GLN A 165 -9.59 16.72 -17.68
N ALA A 166 -10.84 16.65 -17.20
CA ALA A 166 -12.03 16.61 -18.05
C ALA A 166 -12.44 17.98 -18.63
N VAL A 167 -11.89 19.08 -18.09
CA VAL A 167 -12.14 20.46 -18.55
C VAL A 167 -11.11 20.91 -19.59
N ARG A 168 -10.13 20.07 -19.92
CA ARG A 168 -9.10 20.30 -20.95
C ARG A 168 -9.38 19.43 -22.16
#